data_AF-A0A2E2B3I8-F1
#
_entry.id   AF-A0A2E2B3I8-F1
#
_cell.length_a   1.000
_cell.length_b   1.000
_cell.length_c   1.000
_cell.angle_alpha   90.00
_cell.angle_beta   90.00
_cell.angle_gamma   90.00
#
_symmetry.space_group_name_H-M   'P 1'
#
loop_
_entity.id
_entity.type
_entity.pdbx_description
1 polymer ?
#
loop_
_entity_poly.entity_id
_entity_poly.type
_entity_poly.pdbx_seq_one_letter_code
_entity_poly.pdbx_strand_id
1 'polypeptide(L)'
;MASVVADLADEKEPTDKRFIRSTRHERKLDMLQVKSKQQIIEAICQHNRTAAREFLINFEERALENYLERLTTLQGHRGRTSIWVRPSDSRAITA
;
A
#
# COMPACT_ATOMS: atom_id res chain seq x y z
N MET A 1 -42.05 53.66 -6.93
CA MET A 1 -40.82 54.45 -7.20
C MET A 1 -39.79 54.00 -6.16
N ALA A 2 -38.90 53.03 -6.33
CA ALA A 2 -38.15 52.48 -7.48
C ALA A 2 -38.19 50.91 -7.43
N SER A 3 -38.11 50.06 -8.47
CA SER A 3 -37.32 50.00 -9.72
C SER A 3 -35.80 49.90 -9.44
N VAL A 4 -34.97 48.94 -9.86
CA VAL A 4 -34.97 47.93 -10.95
C VAL A 4 -33.80 46.94 -10.66
N VAL A 5 -33.96 45.65 -11.03
CA VAL A 5 -32.96 44.60 -11.44
C VAL A 5 -31.81 44.22 -10.48
N ALA A 6 -31.35 42.96 -10.40
CA ALA A 6 -31.24 41.96 -11.46
C ALA A 6 -31.29 40.52 -10.94
N ASP A 7 -31.97 39.67 -11.71
CA ASP A 7 -31.64 38.26 -11.87
C ASP A 7 -30.15 38.08 -12.24
N LEU A 8 -29.49 37.07 -11.70
CA LEU A 8 -28.99 35.91 -12.44
C LEU A 8 -28.21 35.02 -11.47
N ALA A 9 -28.57 33.74 -11.47
CA ALA A 9 -27.83 32.67 -10.85
C ALA A 9 -26.37 32.65 -11.35
N ASP A 10 -25.43 32.34 -10.45
CA ASP A 10 -24.37 31.42 -10.80
C ASP A 10 -24.04 30.56 -9.57
N GLU A 11 -24.20 29.26 -9.76
CA GLU A 11 -23.81 28.26 -8.79
C GLU A 11 -22.28 28.09 -8.77
N LYS A 12 -21.83 27.49 -7.66
CA LYS A 12 -20.58 26.74 -7.50
C LYS A 12 -19.35 27.53 -7.08
N GLU A 13 -19.15 27.50 -5.76
CA GLU A 13 -17.85 27.11 -5.21
C GLU A 13 -18.11 26.14 -4.04
N PRO A 14 -18.14 24.80 -4.25
CA PRO A 14 -18.01 23.89 -3.13
C PRO A 14 -16.59 24.04 -2.59
N THR A 15 -16.46 24.84 -1.54
CA THR A 15 -15.24 25.01 -0.73
C THR A 15 -14.96 23.75 0.09
N ASP A 16 -14.95 22.58 -0.54
CA ASP A 16 -14.42 21.36 0.08
C ASP A 16 -12.92 21.29 -0.20
N LYS A 17 -12.18 22.28 0.33
CA LYS A 17 -10.73 22.17 0.54
C LYS A 17 -10.50 21.29 1.76
N ARG A 18 -11.00 20.05 1.71
CA ARG A 18 -10.43 18.96 2.50
C ARG A 18 -9.04 18.74 1.95
N PHE A 19 -8.10 19.51 2.51
CA PHE A 19 -6.69 19.16 2.58
C PHE A 19 -6.62 17.82 3.32
N ILE A 20 -6.91 16.74 2.60
CA ILE A 20 -6.59 15.40 3.05
C ILE A 20 -5.07 15.43 3.09
N ARG A 21 -4.52 15.54 4.29
CA ARG A 21 -3.14 15.13 4.56
C ARG A 21 -3.11 13.64 4.21
N SER A 22 -3.01 13.32 2.92
CA SER A 22 -2.86 11.95 2.47
C SER A 22 -1.67 11.42 3.23
N THR A 23 -1.93 10.51 4.14
CA THR A 23 -0.84 9.81 4.78
C THR A 23 -0.07 9.11 3.66
N ARG A 24 1.27 9.09 3.75
CA ARG A 24 2.15 8.47 2.75
C ARG A 24 1.73 7.02 2.43
N HIS A 25 1.02 6.39 3.36
CA HIS A 25 0.52 5.03 3.26
C HIS A 25 -0.74 4.88 2.41
N GLU A 26 -1.67 5.85 2.45
CA GLU A 26 -2.96 5.77 1.71
C GLU A 26 -2.77 5.93 0.20
N ARG A 27 -1.87 6.81 -0.25
CA ARG A 27 -1.54 6.90 -1.70
C ARG A 27 -0.88 5.63 -2.24
N LYS A 28 -0.25 4.83 -1.37
CA LYS A 28 0.38 3.56 -1.76
C LYS A 28 -0.65 2.44 -1.94
N LEU A 29 -1.78 2.52 -1.22
CA LEU A 29 -2.92 1.62 -1.37
C LEU A 29 -3.73 1.91 -2.64
N ASP A 30 -3.88 3.17 -3.05
CA ASP A 30 -4.54 3.50 -4.33
C ASP A 30 -3.75 3.01 -5.56
N MET A 31 -2.43 2.79 -5.46
CA MET A 31 -1.64 2.11 -6.49
C MET A 31 -1.88 0.59 -6.55
N LEU A 32 -2.77 0.01 -5.73
CA LEU A 32 -3.25 -1.36 -5.84
C LEU A 32 -4.54 -1.46 -6.68
N GLN A 33 -5.03 -0.35 -7.24
CA GLN A 33 -6.07 -0.35 -8.28
C GLN A 33 -5.59 -1.17 -9.49
N VAL A 34 -6.23 -2.34 -9.68
CA VAL A 34 -6.16 -3.26 -10.84
C VAL A 34 -4.76 -3.34 -11.47
N LYS A 35 -3.81 -3.91 -10.73
CA LYS A 35 -2.53 -4.29 -11.33
C LYS A 35 -2.72 -5.59 -12.09
N SER A 36 -2.36 -5.61 -13.38
CA SER A 36 -2.29 -6.88 -14.10
C SER A 36 -1.28 -7.81 -13.43
N LYS A 37 -1.49 -9.13 -13.52
CA LYS A 37 -0.52 -10.15 -13.05
C LYS A 37 0.94 -9.81 -13.37
N GLN A 38 1.23 -9.30 -14.57
CA GLN A 38 2.59 -8.89 -14.95
C GLN A 38 3.14 -7.72 -14.12
N GLN A 39 2.30 -6.73 -13.82
CA GLN A 39 2.66 -5.59 -12.97
C GLN A 39 2.89 -6.02 -11.51
N ILE A 40 2.13 -7.01 -11.02
CA ILE A 40 2.36 -7.57 -9.68
C ILE A 40 3.71 -8.28 -9.63
N ILE A 41 4.04 -9.08 -10.66
CA ILE A 41 5.35 -9.74 -10.77
C ILE A 41 6.49 -8.73 -10.79
N GLU A 42 6.34 -7.64 -11.54
CA GLU A 42 7.33 -6.56 -11.57
C GLU A 42 7.54 -5.90 -10.21
N ALA A 43 6.44 -5.58 -9.52
CA ALA A 43 6.51 -5.03 -8.17
C ALA A 43 7.19 -6.01 -7.20
N ILE A 44 6.92 -7.31 -7.31
CA ILE A 44 7.59 -8.34 -6.52
C ILE A 44 9.09 -8.36 -6.82
N CYS A 45 9.51 -8.35 -8.08
CA CYS A 45 10.93 -8.35 -8.45
C CYS A 45 11.65 -7.06 -8.01
N GLN A 46 10.96 -5.91 -7.96
CA GLN A 46 11.53 -4.68 -7.42
C GLN A 46 11.79 -4.77 -5.91
N HIS A 47 10.87 -5.40 -5.16
CA HIS A 47 11.02 -5.62 -3.72
C HIS A 47 12.00 -6.76 -3.38
N ASN A 48 11.94 -7.85 -4.14
CA ASN A 48 12.76 -9.04 -3.99
C ASN A 48 13.50 -9.33 -5.30
N ARG A 49 14.70 -8.76 -5.43
CA ARG A 49 15.54 -8.90 -6.64
C ARG A 49 15.98 -10.34 -6.92
N THR A 50 15.89 -11.25 -5.95
CA THR A 50 16.25 -12.67 -6.15
C THR A 50 15.09 -13.52 -6.64
N ALA A 51 13.85 -12.99 -6.66
CA ALA A 51 12.71 -13.70 -7.18
C ALA A 51 12.76 -13.76 -8.71
N ALA A 52 12.79 -14.98 -9.26
CA ALA A 52 12.79 -15.21 -10.70
C ALA A 52 11.39 -14.99 -11.30
N ARG A 53 11.31 -14.19 -12.38
CA ARG A 53 10.05 -13.92 -13.10
C ARG A 53 9.38 -15.20 -13.61
N GLU A 54 10.15 -16.11 -14.18
CA GLU A 54 9.68 -17.41 -14.70
C GLU A 54 9.07 -18.29 -13.61
N PHE A 55 9.52 -18.14 -12.37
CA PHE A 55 8.93 -18.85 -11.24
C PHE A 55 7.58 -18.23 -10.85
N LEU A 56 7.51 -16.90 -10.79
CA LEU A 56 6.32 -16.15 -10.37
C LEU A 56 5.16 -16.26 -11.37
N ILE A 57 5.43 -16.50 -12.65
CA ILE A 57 4.39 -16.63 -13.66
C ILE A 57 3.48 -17.85 -13.44
N ASN A 58 3.96 -18.86 -12.73
CA ASN A 58 3.22 -20.09 -12.45
C ASN A 58 2.16 -19.92 -11.35
N PHE A 59 2.19 -18.81 -10.61
CA PHE A 59 1.26 -18.56 -9.51
C PHE A 59 0.02 -17.81 -9.98
N GLU A 60 -1.09 -18.03 -9.27
CA GLU A 60 -2.31 -17.25 -9.46
C GLU A 60 -2.12 -15.80 -9.02
N GLU A 61 -2.89 -14.90 -9.63
CA GLU A 61 -2.83 -13.46 -9.36
C GLU A 61 -3.08 -13.14 -7.88
N ARG A 62 -4.11 -13.74 -7.27
CA ARG A 62 -4.41 -13.57 -5.83
C ARG A 62 -3.24 -13.99 -4.92
N ALA A 63 -2.52 -15.05 -5.28
CA ALA A 63 -1.37 -15.50 -4.51
C ALA A 63 -0.21 -14.49 -4.60
N LEU A 64 0.00 -13.93 -5.79
CA LEU A 64 1.01 -12.89 -6.03
C LEU A 64 0.67 -11.58 -5.31
N GLU A 65 -0.61 -11.16 -5.29
CA GLU A 65 -1.08 -10.00 -4.52
C GLU A 65 -0.78 -10.15 -3.03
N ASN A 66 -1.16 -11.29 -2.45
CA ASN A 66 -0.93 -11.59 -1.04
C ASN A 66 0.59 -11.65 -0.73
N TYR A 67 1.39 -12.19 -1.65
CA TYR A 67 2.84 -12.18 -1.49
C TYR A 67 3.43 -10.75 -1.51
N LEU A 68 2.97 -9.90 -2.43
CA LEU A 68 3.39 -8.50 -2.51
C LEU A 68 2.98 -7.70 -1.27
N GLU A 69 1.78 -7.93 -0.75
CA GLU A 69 1.31 -7.35 0.51
C GLU A 69 2.23 -7.74 1.69
N ARG A 70 2.57 -9.03 1.80
CA ARG A 70 3.51 -9.52 2.82
C ARG A 70 4.90 -8.90 2.68
N LEU A 71 5.43 -8.77 1.47
CA LEU A 71 6.73 -8.11 1.25
C LEU A 71 6.70 -6.64 1.71
N THR A 72 5.57 -5.96 1.49
CA THR A 72 5.41 -4.55 1.85
C THR A 72 5.26 -4.35 3.36
N THR A 73 4.54 -5.25 4.05
CA THR A 73 4.33 -5.18 5.51
C THR A 73 5.55 -5.63 6.30
N LEU A 74 6.29 -6.63 5.82
CA LEU A 74 7.47 -7.17 6.50
C LEU A 74 8.72 -6.30 6.37
N GLN A 75 8.79 -5.41 5.37
CA GLN A 75 9.93 -4.49 5.21
C GLN A 75 10.15 -3.56 6.42
N GLY A 76 9.14 -3.33 7.25
CA GLY A 76 9.27 -2.54 8.49
C GLY A 76 9.88 -3.30 9.68
N HIS A 77 9.86 -4.63 9.69
CA HIS A 77 10.15 -5.44 10.90
C HIS A 77 11.55 -6.04 10.94
N ARG A 78 12.29 -6.00 9.84
CA ARG A 78 13.63 -6.63 9.68
C ARG A 78 14.76 -5.59 9.55
N GLY A 79 14.66 -4.49 10.28
CA GLY A 79 15.69 -3.45 10.33
C GLY A 79 16.95 -3.91 11.07
N ARG A 80 17.98 -3.07 11.06
CA ARG A 80 19.23 -3.27 11.83
C ARG A 80 19.00 -3.45 13.34
N THR A 81 17.83 -3.06 13.82
CA THR A 81 17.36 -3.20 15.21
C THR A 81 16.55 -4.46 15.48
N SER A 82 16.38 -5.36 14.49
CA SER A 82 15.67 -6.62 14.69
C SER A 82 16.54 -7.57 15.50
N ILE A 83 16.28 -7.59 16.80
CA ILE A 83 16.95 -8.46 17.77
C ILE A 83 16.10 -9.70 17.96
N TRP A 84 16.71 -10.88 17.84
CA TRP A 84 16.06 -12.11 18.24
C TRP A 84 16.00 -12.15 19.78
N VAL A 85 14.84 -11.83 20.35
CA VAL A 85 14.62 -11.88 21.80
C VAL A 85 14.14 -13.28 22.15
N ARG A 86 15.00 -14.06 22.80
CA ARG A 86 14.64 -15.36 23.33
C ARG A 86 13.70 -15.17 24.54
N PRO A 87 12.51 -15.78 24.57
CA PRO A 87 11.67 -15.80 25.77
C PRO A 87 12.42 -16.43 26.93
N SER A 88 12.39 -15.80 28.11
CA SER A 88 13.08 -16.26 29.33
C SER A 88 12.69 -17.67 29.75
N ASP A 89 11.47 -18.08 29.39
CA ASP A 89 10.83 -19.29 29.89
C ASP A 89 11.13 -20.54 29.04
N SER A 90 11.81 -20.36 27.90
CA SER A 90 12.27 -21.49 27.11
C SER A 90 13.53 -22.07 27.77
N ARG A 91 13.59 -23.37 28.07
CA ARG A 91 14.85 -24.04 28.47
C ARG A 91 15.63 -24.43 27.21
N ALA A 92 16.95 -24.23 27.21
CA ALA A 92 17.79 -24.49 26.05
C ALA A 92 17.98 -26.00 25.80
N ILE A 93 17.97 -26.79 26.88
CA ILE A 93 18.15 -28.24 26.88
C ILE A 93 17.33 -28.78 28.07
N THR A 94 16.57 -29.84 27.86
CA THR A 94 16.00 -30.68 28.94
C THR A 94 16.91 -31.90 29.09
N ALA A 95 17.40 -32.13 30.32
CA ALA A 95 18.18 -33.30 30.70
C ALA A 95 17.31 -34.54 30.83
#